data_AF-A0A1C7MG22-F1
#
_entry.id   AF-A0A1C7MG22-F1
#
_cell.length_a   1.000
_cell.length_b   1.000
_cell.length_c   1.000
_cell.angle_alpha   90.00
_cell.angle_beta   90.00
_cell.angle_gamma   90.00
#
_symmetry.space_group_name_H-M   'P 1'
#
loop_
_entity.id
_entity.type
_entity.pdbx_description
1 polymer ?
#
loop_
_entity_poly.entity_id
_entity_poly.type
_entity_poly.pdbx_seq_one_letter_code
_entity_poly.pdbx_strand_id
1 'polypeptide(L)'
;MAADYAVRAQVEARLASARIGTVMQSVTLSMLGNTFTSAPLQSPPIATGMTETMKKLKEIVLKRGAVSQAEFTQVPGLLRRLRHLLRIYYDAKLSGRKPVEFKFCDAADLSDVGLDLHEMGIYLQLSPARLRALLRSAPDIEKFLIDEPLDIGKWRLDAQRATDAVNADPESDDDDRMGLIDLEDTSSDDLAAYQMVYFIADLLVAFLVMWRTALGDSLTDAMRPIYWNQDVMVHFAHAGGLPALFGDWAQSVAKDGACKKAIETLPSRAWECQTETSLQGVLSALISKVEVDGDDVAATPVYARILHEMYSRYGLGPFEKGSTLSSDTILIYFLYRRISCKPGTYTTPGAFLTLLKKYKNVPRATRRRHGWMILSISGR
;
A
#
# COMPACT_ATOMS: atom_id res chain seq x y z
N MET A 1 -12.34 -19.84 13.49
CA MET A 1 -13.52 -18.93 13.46
C MET A 1 -13.17 -17.51 13.88
N ALA A 2 -12.59 -17.26 15.06
CA ALA A 2 -12.26 -15.89 15.51
C ALA A 2 -11.33 -15.11 14.55
N ALA A 3 -10.32 -15.76 13.96
CA ALA A 3 -9.43 -15.12 12.98
C ALA A 3 -10.15 -14.69 11.68
N ASP A 4 -11.17 -15.44 11.23
CA ASP A 4 -11.94 -15.10 10.02
C ASP A 4 -12.81 -13.86 10.25
N TYR A 5 -13.39 -13.72 11.45
CA TYR A 5 -14.11 -12.51 11.84
C TYR A 5 -13.22 -11.27 11.86
N ALA A 6 -12.00 -11.40 12.39
CA ALA A 6 -11.04 -10.29 12.41
C ALA A 6 -10.65 -9.84 10.99
N VAL A 7 -10.41 -10.79 10.07
CA VAL A 7 -10.11 -10.48 8.67
C VAL A 7 -11.27 -9.74 8.00
N ARG A 8 -12.50 -10.22 8.14
CA ARG A 8 -13.66 -9.58 7.52
C ARG A 8 -13.89 -8.14 8.01
N ALA A 9 -13.74 -7.90 9.30
CA ALA A 9 -13.84 -6.54 9.84
C ALA A 9 -12.77 -5.61 9.25
N GLN A 10 -11.56 -6.13 9.00
CA GLN A 10 -10.50 -5.36 8.33
C GLN A 10 -10.77 -5.14 6.84
N VAL A 11 -11.36 -6.13 6.15
CA VAL A 11 -11.81 -5.97 4.76
C VAL A 11 -12.85 -4.86 4.66
N GLU A 12 -13.86 -4.88 5.53
CA GLU A 12 -14.89 -3.83 5.58
C GLU A 12 -14.28 -2.44 5.84
N ALA A 13 -13.35 -2.35 6.80
CA ALA A 13 -12.67 -1.09 7.09
C ALA A 13 -11.86 -0.56 5.89
N ARG A 14 -11.20 -1.43 5.12
CA ARG A 14 -10.43 -1.05 3.93
C ARG A 14 -11.31 -0.66 2.74
N LEU A 15 -12.47 -1.30 2.61
CA LEU A 15 -13.44 -0.99 1.54
C LEU A 15 -14.26 0.27 1.78
N ALA A 16 -14.25 0.82 3.00
CA ALA A 16 -15.12 1.95 3.37
C ALA A 16 -15.03 3.13 2.39
N SER A 17 -13.81 3.55 2.03
CA SER A 17 -13.61 4.65 1.08
C SER A 17 -14.05 4.30 -0.34
N ALA A 18 -13.78 3.08 -0.80
CA ALA A 18 -14.17 2.62 -2.13
C ALA A 18 -15.70 2.59 -2.27
N ARG A 19 -16.41 2.09 -1.25
CA ARG A 19 -17.89 2.08 -1.23
C ARG A 19 -18.48 3.48 -1.26
N ILE A 20 -17.90 4.43 -0.52
CA ILE A 20 -18.33 5.84 -0.55
C ILE A 20 -18.13 6.40 -1.97
N GLY A 21 -16.98 6.13 -2.59
CA GLY A 21 -16.69 6.53 -3.97
C GLY A 21 -17.72 6.00 -4.97
N THR A 22 -18.07 4.71 -4.89
CA THR A 22 -19.10 4.10 -5.76
C THR A 22 -20.48 4.72 -5.56
N VAL A 23 -20.89 5.01 -4.31
CA VAL A 23 -22.16 5.70 -4.04
C VAL A 23 -22.15 7.12 -4.62
N MET A 24 -21.04 7.86 -4.49
CA MET A 24 -20.92 9.17 -5.11
C MET A 24 -21.02 9.08 -6.63
N GLN A 25 -20.36 8.10 -7.24
CA GLN A 25 -20.43 7.87 -8.69
C GLN A 25 -21.86 7.54 -9.14
N SER A 26 -22.58 6.67 -8.43
CA SER A 26 -23.96 6.32 -8.78
C SER A 26 -24.90 7.53 -8.69
N VAL A 27 -24.70 8.39 -7.68
CA VAL A 27 -25.45 9.65 -7.56
C VAL A 27 -25.16 10.57 -8.74
N THR A 28 -23.90 10.77 -9.09
CA THR A 28 -23.50 11.58 -10.26
C THR A 28 -24.11 11.05 -11.56
N LEU A 29 -24.05 9.72 -11.78
CA LEU A 29 -24.64 9.08 -12.95
C LEU A 29 -26.17 9.21 -13.00
N SER A 30 -26.85 9.20 -11.83
CA SER A 30 -28.30 9.42 -11.77
C SER A 30 -28.70 10.85 -12.13
N MET A 31 -27.83 11.83 -11.86
CA MET A 31 -28.06 13.25 -12.17
C MET A 31 -27.74 13.57 -13.64
N LEU A 32 -26.66 13.00 -14.17
CA LEU A 32 -26.20 13.26 -15.55
C LEU A 32 -26.89 12.37 -16.59
N GLY A 33 -27.53 11.28 -16.15
CA GLY A 33 -28.18 10.30 -17.01
C GLY A 33 -27.17 9.31 -17.58
N ASN A 34 -27.15 8.08 -17.06
CA ASN A 34 -26.40 7.00 -17.68
C ASN A 34 -27.23 6.36 -18.79
N THR A 35 -26.77 6.50 -20.04
CA THR A 35 -27.50 5.99 -21.21
C THR A 35 -27.19 4.53 -21.53
N PHE A 36 -26.06 3.99 -21.03
CA PHE A 36 -25.65 2.63 -21.32
C PHE A 36 -25.89 1.70 -20.12
N THR A 37 -26.67 0.64 -20.35
CA THR A 37 -27.04 -0.35 -19.35
C THR A 37 -26.62 -1.76 -19.76
N SER A 38 -26.24 -2.55 -18.75
CA SER A 38 -25.98 -3.98 -18.81
C SER A 38 -27.16 -4.76 -19.40
N ALA A 39 -26.93 -6.05 -19.70
CA ALA A 39 -28.03 -6.94 -20.05
C ALA A 39 -28.99 -7.10 -18.86
N PRO A 40 -30.32 -7.26 -19.11
CA PRO A 40 -31.28 -7.45 -18.03
C PRO A 40 -30.94 -8.65 -17.15
N LEU A 41 -31.04 -8.45 -15.83
CA LEU A 41 -30.87 -9.52 -14.85
C LEU A 41 -31.92 -10.62 -15.06
N GLN A 42 -31.50 -11.88 -14.95
CA GLN A 42 -32.38 -13.05 -14.96
C GLN A 42 -32.40 -13.72 -13.59
N SER A 43 -33.53 -14.38 -13.27
CA SER A 43 -33.68 -15.21 -12.09
C SER A 43 -34.16 -16.60 -12.52
N PRO A 44 -33.30 -17.64 -12.54
CA PRO A 44 -31.91 -17.64 -12.07
C PRO A 44 -30.92 -16.86 -12.96
N PRO A 45 -29.73 -16.47 -12.45
CA PRO A 45 -28.68 -15.83 -13.25
C PRO A 45 -28.28 -16.67 -14.47
N ILE A 46 -27.83 -16.00 -15.53
CA ILE A 46 -27.47 -16.69 -16.77
C ILE A 46 -26.24 -17.55 -16.52
N ALA A 47 -26.28 -18.81 -16.95
CA ALA A 47 -25.14 -19.71 -16.85
C ALA A 47 -23.93 -19.10 -17.57
N THR A 48 -22.79 -19.01 -16.88
CA THR A 48 -21.55 -18.35 -17.31
C THR A 48 -21.69 -16.83 -17.56
N GLY A 49 -22.78 -16.22 -17.09
CA GLY A 49 -22.97 -14.77 -17.04
C GLY A 49 -22.07 -14.12 -16.00
N MET A 50 -21.97 -12.79 -16.07
CA MET A 50 -21.16 -11.99 -15.18
C MET A 50 -21.60 -12.17 -13.73
N THR A 51 -22.92 -12.16 -13.47
CA THR A 51 -23.49 -12.34 -12.13
C THR A 51 -23.21 -13.74 -11.57
N GLU A 52 -23.40 -14.79 -12.35
CA GLU A 52 -23.11 -16.17 -11.89
C GLU A 52 -21.61 -16.38 -11.64
N THR A 53 -20.76 -15.85 -12.53
CA THR A 53 -19.29 -15.93 -12.42
C THR A 53 -18.80 -15.24 -11.15
N MET A 54 -19.30 -14.02 -10.87
CA MET A 54 -18.98 -13.28 -9.65
C MET A 54 -19.45 -14.00 -8.39
N LYS A 55 -20.67 -14.52 -8.40
CA LYS A 55 -21.21 -15.31 -7.28
C LYS A 55 -20.31 -16.51 -6.97
N LYS A 56 -19.93 -17.30 -7.98
CA LYS A 56 -19.03 -18.45 -7.83
C LYS A 56 -17.66 -18.04 -7.28
N LEU A 57 -17.08 -16.95 -7.79
CA LEU A 57 -15.81 -16.42 -7.26
C LEU A 57 -15.92 -16.09 -5.76
N LYS A 58 -16.95 -15.35 -5.36
CA LYS A 58 -17.16 -15.00 -3.94
C LYS A 58 -17.39 -16.23 -3.07
N GLU A 59 -18.19 -17.19 -3.54
CA GLU A 59 -18.46 -18.44 -2.82
C GLU A 59 -17.20 -19.25 -2.56
N ILE A 60 -16.23 -19.24 -3.48
CA ILE A 60 -14.94 -19.92 -3.32
C ILE A 60 -13.99 -19.10 -2.45
N VAL A 61 -13.73 -17.84 -2.84
CA VAL A 61 -12.69 -17.00 -2.21
C VAL A 61 -13.08 -16.65 -0.77
N LEU A 62 -14.32 -16.22 -0.56
CA LEU A 62 -14.85 -15.80 0.74
C LEU A 62 -15.51 -16.96 1.51
N LYS A 63 -15.33 -18.21 1.10
CA LYS A 63 -15.90 -19.38 1.79
C LYS A 63 -15.49 -19.42 3.26
N ARG A 64 -16.46 -19.58 4.16
CA ARG A 64 -16.18 -19.84 5.58
C ARG A 64 -15.61 -21.25 5.76
N GLY A 65 -14.45 -21.35 6.41
CA GLY A 65 -13.78 -22.63 6.64
C GLY A 65 -12.89 -23.06 5.48
N ALA A 66 -12.66 -24.37 5.34
CA ALA A 66 -11.76 -24.92 4.33
C ALA A 66 -12.38 -24.83 2.91
N VAL A 67 -11.54 -24.50 1.94
CA VAL A 67 -11.85 -24.56 0.51
C VAL A 67 -11.16 -25.78 -0.06
N SER A 68 -11.88 -26.56 -0.86
CA SER A 68 -11.30 -27.74 -1.51
C SER A 68 -10.38 -27.32 -2.66
N GLN A 69 -9.45 -28.20 -3.02
CA GLN A 69 -8.58 -27.99 -4.19
C GLN A 69 -9.41 -27.81 -5.47
N ALA A 70 -10.45 -28.61 -5.66
CA ALA A 70 -11.34 -28.55 -6.83
C ALA A 70 -12.10 -27.21 -6.94
N GLU A 71 -12.43 -26.58 -5.81
CA GLU A 71 -12.99 -25.22 -5.81
C GLU A 71 -11.93 -24.20 -6.24
N PHE A 72 -10.72 -24.27 -5.70
CA PHE A 72 -9.66 -23.33 -6.08
C PHE A 72 -9.23 -23.43 -7.55
N THR A 73 -9.19 -24.63 -8.13
CA THR A 73 -8.82 -24.82 -9.54
C THR A 73 -9.78 -24.12 -10.52
N GLN A 74 -10.99 -23.77 -10.09
CA GLN A 74 -11.95 -23.03 -10.93
C GLN A 74 -11.64 -21.52 -11.00
N VAL A 75 -10.93 -20.96 -10.01
CA VAL A 75 -10.75 -19.50 -9.87
C VAL A 75 -10.10 -18.84 -11.09
N PRO A 76 -9.00 -19.35 -11.69
CA PRO A 76 -8.42 -18.75 -12.89
C PRO A 76 -9.40 -18.68 -14.06
N GLY A 77 -10.17 -19.76 -14.30
CA GLY A 77 -11.15 -19.81 -15.37
C GLY A 77 -12.29 -18.81 -15.17
N LEU A 78 -12.75 -18.66 -13.93
CA LEU A 78 -13.78 -17.67 -13.57
C LEU A 78 -13.26 -16.23 -13.74
N LEU A 79 -12.03 -15.93 -13.33
CA LEU A 79 -11.41 -14.60 -13.51
C LEU A 79 -11.26 -14.24 -14.99
N ARG A 80 -10.81 -15.18 -15.83
CA ARG A 80 -10.71 -14.96 -17.28
C ARG A 80 -12.08 -14.80 -17.93
N ARG A 81 -13.08 -15.57 -17.50
CA ARG A 81 -14.46 -15.40 -17.98
C ARG A 81 -14.99 -14.00 -17.63
N LEU A 82 -14.78 -13.55 -16.40
CA LEU A 82 -15.18 -12.22 -15.99
C LEU A 82 -14.49 -11.13 -16.80
N ARG A 83 -13.16 -11.24 -16.95
CA ARG A 83 -12.35 -10.35 -17.78
C ARG A 83 -12.89 -10.25 -19.23
N HIS A 84 -13.20 -11.39 -19.85
CA HIS A 84 -13.81 -11.44 -21.19
C HIS A 84 -15.16 -10.71 -21.24
N LEU A 85 -16.03 -10.93 -20.26
CA LEU A 85 -17.34 -10.28 -20.19
C LEU A 85 -17.26 -8.77 -19.95
N LEU A 86 -16.27 -8.32 -19.17
CA LEU A 86 -15.97 -6.90 -19.01
C LEU A 86 -15.55 -6.29 -20.35
N ARG A 87 -14.66 -6.95 -21.10
CA ARG A 87 -14.24 -6.46 -22.43
C ARG A 87 -15.43 -6.31 -23.38
N ILE A 88 -16.31 -7.33 -23.46
CA ILE A 88 -17.55 -7.26 -24.26
C ILE A 88 -18.43 -6.07 -23.85
N TYR A 89 -18.60 -5.85 -22.53
CA TYR A 89 -19.42 -4.75 -22.04
C TYR A 89 -18.88 -3.40 -22.48
N TYR A 90 -17.58 -3.15 -22.32
CA TYR A 90 -16.97 -1.87 -22.68
C TYR A 90 -16.86 -1.68 -24.19
N ASP A 91 -16.62 -2.74 -24.97
CA ASP A 91 -16.69 -2.67 -26.44
C ASP A 91 -18.10 -2.29 -26.91
N ALA A 92 -19.13 -2.83 -26.27
CA ALA A 92 -20.51 -2.48 -26.58
C ALA A 92 -20.86 -1.05 -26.14
N LYS A 93 -20.34 -0.59 -24.98
CA LYS A 93 -20.49 0.78 -24.49
C LYS A 93 -19.92 1.79 -25.48
N LEU A 94 -18.70 1.55 -25.96
CA LEU A 94 -17.99 2.45 -26.87
C LEU A 94 -18.53 2.42 -28.30
N SER A 95 -18.84 1.23 -28.82
CA SER A 95 -19.31 1.08 -30.20
C SER A 95 -20.81 1.34 -30.38
N GLY A 96 -21.58 1.34 -29.29
CA GLY A 96 -23.04 1.33 -29.31
C GLY A 96 -23.65 0.02 -29.82
N ARG A 97 -22.83 -0.97 -30.21
CA ARG A 97 -23.28 -2.25 -30.78
C ARG A 97 -23.21 -3.34 -29.72
N LYS A 98 -24.34 -3.98 -29.44
CA LYS A 98 -24.41 -5.10 -28.48
C LYS A 98 -24.19 -6.43 -29.23
N PRO A 99 -23.00 -7.07 -29.13
CA PRO A 99 -22.80 -8.39 -29.74
C PRO A 99 -23.68 -9.45 -29.08
N VAL A 100 -23.79 -10.63 -29.70
CA VAL A 100 -24.63 -11.74 -29.18
C VAL A 100 -24.23 -12.13 -27.75
N GLU A 101 -22.95 -12.03 -27.40
CA GLU A 101 -22.45 -12.34 -26.07
C GLU A 101 -22.78 -11.27 -25.02
N PHE A 102 -23.22 -10.07 -25.41
CA PHE A 102 -23.60 -9.01 -24.48
C PHE A 102 -24.70 -9.45 -23.52
N LYS A 103 -25.54 -10.43 -23.92
CA LYS A 103 -26.55 -11.04 -23.04
C LYS A 103 -25.98 -11.65 -21.75
N PHE A 104 -24.68 -11.98 -21.72
CA PHE A 104 -23.98 -12.51 -20.54
C PHE A 104 -23.38 -11.42 -19.64
N CYS A 105 -23.41 -10.15 -20.06
CA CYS A 105 -22.99 -9.00 -19.26
C CYS A 105 -24.16 -8.58 -18.34
N ASP A 106 -24.63 -9.49 -17.50
CA ASP A 106 -25.85 -9.40 -16.70
C ASP A 106 -25.59 -8.86 -15.28
N ALA A 107 -24.72 -7.88 -15.10
CA ALA A 107 -24.48 -7.24 -13.79
C ALA A 107 -25.44 -6.06 -13.57
N ALA A 108 -25.96 -5.93 -12.34
CA ALA A 108 -26.85 -4.82 -11.95
C ALA A 108 -26.15 -3.46 -12.11
N ASP A 109 -24.94 -3.38 -11.56
CA ASP A 109 -24.02 -2.26 -11.68
C ASP A 109 -22.61 -2.81 -11.92
N LEU A 110 -21.86 -2.21 -12.85
CA LEU A 110 -20.48 -2.58 -13.12
C LEU A 110 -19.54 -2.14 -11.98
N SER A 111 -19.89 -1.10 -11.24
CA SER A 111 -19.12 -0.66 -10.09
C SER A 111 -19.19 -1.67 -8.94
N ASP A 112 -20.30 -2.40 -8.81
CA ASP A 112 -20.41 -3.51 -7.84
C ASP A 112 -19.46 -4.66 -8.18
N VAL A 113 -19.23 -4.93 -9.47
CA VAL A 113 -18.27 -5.95 -9.92
C VAL A 113 -16.86 -5.61 -9.45
N GLY A 114 -16.43 -4.35 -9.62
CA GLY A 114 -15.13 -3.87 -9.14
C GLY A 114 -14.99 -3.92 -7.63
N LEU A 115 -16.04 -3.51 -6.90
CA LEU A 115 -16.05 -3.57 -5.43
C LEU A 115 -15.97 -5.01 -4.91
N ASP A 116 -16.69 -5.94 -5.53
CA ASP A 116 -16.67 -7.35 -5.16
C ASP A 116 -15.31 -7.99 -5.45
N LEU A 117 -14.69 -7.62 -6.58
CA LEU A 117 -13.31 -8.00 -6.90
C LEU A 117 -12.32 -7.46 -5.87
N HIS A 118 -12.47 -6.19 -5.46
CA HIS A 118 -11.65 -5.57 -4.42
C HIS A 118 -11.84 -6.27 -3.06
N GLU A 119 -13.07 -6.62 -2.70
CA GLU A 119 -13.37 -7.37 -1.47
C GLU A 119 -12.61 -8.71 -1.44
N MET A 120 -12.68 -9.46 -2.54
CA MET A 120 -11.97 -10.74 -2.67
C MET A 120 -10.46 -10.57 -2.64
N GLY A 121 -9.93 -9.54 -3.31
CA GLY A 121 -8.51 -9.19 -3.32
C GLY A 121 -7.99 -8.90 -1.91
N ILE A 122 -8.60 -7.96 -1.20
CA ILE A 122 -8.24 -7.60 0.18
C ILE A 122 -8.37 -8.82 1.10
N TYR A 123 -9.43 -9.63 0.96
CA TYR A 123 -9.62 -10.81 1.80
C TYR A 123 -8.47 -11.81 1.63
N LEU A 124 -8.01 -12.06 0.40
CA LEU A 124 -6.85 -12.89 0.11
C LEU A 124 -5.55 -12.26 0.63
N GLN A 125 -5.39 -10.95 0.46
CA GLN A 125 -4.24 -10.18 0.98
C GLN A 125 -4.10 -10.33 2.50
N LEU A 126 -5.22 -10.24 3.22
CA LEU A 126 -5.27 -10.36 4.68
C LEU A 126 -5.33 -11.81 5.18
N SER A 127 -5.42 -12.78 4.27
CA SER A 127 -5.47 -14.22 4.58
C SER A 127 -4.32 -15.00 3.92
N PRO A 128 -3.05 -14.82 4.35
CA PRO A 128 -1.90 -15.44 3.69
C PRO A 128 -2.00 -16.96 3.54
N ALA A 129 -2.57 -17.66 4.53
CA ALA A 129 -2.76 -19.11 4.46
C ALA A 129 -3.71 -19.51 3.31
N ARG A 130 -4.77 -18.73 3.08
CA ARG A 130 -5.73 -18.96 2.01
C ARG A 130 -5.14 -18.63 0.65
N LEU A 131 -4.44 -17.51 0.53
CA LEU A 131 -3.75 -17.15 -0.71
C LEU A 131 -2.71 -18.23 -1.10
N ARG A 132 -1.92 -18.74 -0.16
CA ARG A 132 -1.02 -19.87 -0.42
C ARG A 132 -1.76 -21.13 -0.87
N ALA A 133 -2.91 -21.43 -0.26
CA ALA A 133 -3.71 -22.59 -0.65
C ALA A 133 -4.27 -22.45 -2.06
N LEU A 134 -4.73 -21.24 -2.43
CA LEU A 134 -5.15 -20.91 -3.79
C LEU A 134 -3.99 -21.12 -4.78
N LEU A 135 -2.83 -20.51 -4.55
CA LEU A 135 -1.66 -20.60 -5.45
C LEU A 135 -1.16 -22.04 -5.61
N ARG A 136 -1.17 -22.84 -4.53
CA ARG A 136 -0.78 -24.25 -4.59
C ARG A 136 -1.80 -25.09 -5.38
N SER A 137 -3.09 -24.77 -5.26
CA SER A 137 -4.18 -25.53 -5.89
C SER A 137 -4.47 -25.10 -7.33
N ALA A 138 -4.11 -23.87 -7.66
CA ALA A 138 -4.34 -23.22 -8.95
C ALA A 138 -3.10 -22.37 -9.31
N PRO A 139 -1.97 -23.00 -9.68
CA PRO A 139 -0.73 -22.29 -10.03
C PRO A 139 -0.91 -21.34 -11.23
N ASP A 140 -1.89 -21.62 -12.08
CA ASP A 140 -2.30 -20.77 -13.20
C ASP A 140 -2.80 -19.36 -12.78
N ILE A 141 -3.08 -19.12 -11.49
CA ILE A 141 -3.29 -17.76 -10.96
C ILE A 141 -2.05 -16.89 -11.14
N GLU A 142 -0.85 -17.43 -10.94
CA GLU A 142 0.39 -16.65 -11.07
C GLU A 142 0.56 -16.15 -12.50
N LYS A 143 0.33 -17.04 -13.48
CA LYS A 143 0.30 -16.70 -14.90
C LYS A 143 -0.74 -15.63 -15.20
N PHE A 144 -1.96 -15.77 -14.67
CA PHE A 144 -3.01 -14.76 -14.84
C PHE A 144 -2.62 -13.38 -14.28
N LEU A 145 -1.87 -13.33 -13.18
CA LEU A 145 -1.50 -12.08 -12.50
C LEU A 145 -0.25 -11.40 -13.09
N ILE A 146 0.72 -12.19 -13.55
CA ILE A 146 2.05 -11.70 -13.93
C ILE A 146 2.25 -11.73 -15.45
N ASP A 147 1.84 -12.81 -16.11
CA ASP A 147 2.18 -13.07 -17.51
C ASP A 147 1.09 -12.59 -18.48
N GLU A 148 -0.16 -12.57 -18.04
CA GLU A 148 -1.27 -12.11 -18.86
C GLU A 148 -1.35 -10.57 -18.82
N PRO A 149 -1.24 -9.88 -19.98
CA PRO A 149 -1.33 -8.42 -20.01
C PRO A 149 -2.70 -7.97 -19.52
N LEU A 150 -2.84 -6.76 -18.97
CA LEU A 150 -4.16 -6.19 -18.67
C LEU A 150 -4.92 -5.90 -19.98
N ASP A 151 -6.25 -6.02 -19.98
CA ASP A 151 -7.09 -5.64 -21.12
C ASP A 151 -7.20 -4.11 -21.25
N ILE A 152 -6.11 -3.50 -21.70
CA ILE A 152 -6.08 -2.09 -22.06
C ILE A 152 -6.83 -1.95 -23.38
N GLY A 153 -7.92 -1.20 -23.36
CA GLY A 153 -8.73 -1.00 -24.55
C GLY A 153 -8.09 -0.05 -25.56
N LYS A 154 -8.60 -0.10 -26.79
CA LYS A 154 -8.02 0.58 -27.95
C LYS A 154 -7.87 2.08 -27.70
N TRP A 155 -8.88 2.73 -27.14
CA TRP A 155 -8.88 4.19 -26.97
C TRP A 155 -7.83 4.66 -25.99
N ARG A 156 -7.53 3.86 -24.96
CA ARG A 156 -6.44 4.16 -24.02
C ARG A 156 -5.06 3.95 -24.63
N LEU A 157 -4.90 2.97 -25.50
CA LEU A 157 -3.66 2.81 -26.28
C LEU A 157 -3.47 3.94 -27.29
N ASP A 158 -4.55 4.38 -27.94
CA ASP A 158 -4.50 5.47 -28.91
C ASP A 158 -4.26 6.81 -28.20
N ALA A 159 -4.87 7.05 -27.03
CA ALA A 159 -4.59 8.20 -26.18
C ALA A 159 -3.11 8.25 -25.77
N GLN A 160 -2.55 7.14 -25.27
CA GLN A 160 -1.12 7.09 -24.92
C GLN A 160 -0.22 7.41 -26.12
N ARG A 161 -0.51 6.85 -27.30
CA ARG A 161 0.27 7.15 -28.51
C ARG A 161 0.15 8.62 -28.93
N ALA A 162 -1.02 9.23 -28.78
CA ALA A 162 -1.22 10.65 -29.05
C ALA A 162 -0.46 11.51 -28.03
N THR A 163 -0.51 11.17 -26.73
CA THR A 163 0.27 11.83 -25.68
C THR A 163 1.77 11.79 -26.00
N ASP A 164 2.29 10.61 -26.38
CA ASP A 164 3.70 10.45 -26.71
C ASP A 164 4.09 11.27 -27.94
N ALA A 165 3.22 11.34 -28.96
CA ALA A 165 3.43 12.15 -30.17
C ALA A 165 3.45 13.65 -29.87
N VAL A 166 2.46 14.17 -29.14
CA VAL A 166 2.36 15.59 -28.77
C VAL A 166 3.53 16.01 -27.87
N ASN A 167 3.99 15.14 -26.97
CA ASN A 167 5.15 15.44 -26.11
C ASN A 167 6.48 15.41 -26.87
N ALA A 168 6.58 14.64 -27.95
CA ALA A 168 7.79 14.51 -28.76
C ALA A 168 7.93 15.64 -29.80
N ASP A 169 6.83 16.27 -30.19
CA ASP A 169 6.81 17.32 -31.19
C ASP A 169 6.88 18.73 -30.55
N PRO A 170 8.00 19.46 -30.70
CA PRO A 170 8.13 20.81 -30.17
C PRO A 170 7.24 21.84 -30.89
N GLU A 171 6.69 21.52 -32.06
CA GLU A 171 5.77 22.38 -32.81
C GLU A 171 4.30 22.14 -32.46
N SER A 172 3.97 21.14 -31.63
CA SER A 172 2.59 20.87 -31.24
C SER A 172 1.90 22.09 -30.64
N ASP A 173 0.73 22.40 -31.19
CA ASP A 173 -0.03 23.60 -30.85
C ASP A 173 -1.20 23.29 -29.90
N ASP A 174 -2.07 24.27 -29.69
CA ASP A 174 -3.21 24.13 -28.79
C ASP A 174 -4.31 23.23 -29.37
N ASP A 175 -4.43 23.13 -30.70
CA ASP A 175 -5.41 22.25 -31.34
C ASP A 175 -5.02 20.78 -31.15
N ASP A 176 -3.72 20.45 -31.25
CA ASP A 176 -3.19 19.12 -30.93
C ASP A 176 -3.49 18.72 -29.47
N ARG A 177 -3.30 19.67 -28.55
CA ARG A 177 -3.57 19.45 -27.11
C ARG A 177 -5.06 19.28 -26.83
N MET A 178 -5.92 20.04 -27.51
CA MET A 178 -7.37 19.89 -27.38
C MET A 178 -7.84 18.54 -27.93
N GLY A 179 -7.31 18.11 -29.09
CA GLY A 179 -7.59 16.77 -29.63
C GLY A 179 -7.12 15.64 -28.71
N LEU A 180 -6.00 15.84 -28.00
CA LEU A 180 -5.55 14.90 -26.97
C LEU A 180 -6.53 14.83 -25.79
N ILE A 181 -7.05 15.97 -25.31
CA ILE A 181 -8.02 16.01 -24.21
C ILE A 181 -9.30 15.24 -24.58
N ASP A 182 -9.84 15.44 -25.77
CA ASP A 182 -11.03 14.72 -26.25
C ASP A 182 -10.78 13.19 -26.33
N LEU A 183 -9.56 12.80 -26.72
CA LEU A 183 -9.15 11.41 -26.78
C LEU A 183 -8.95 10.80 -25.39
N GLU A 184 -8.40 11.57 -24.44
CA GLU A 184 -8.27 11.16 -23.03
C GLU A 184 -9.64 10.95 -22.37
N ASP A 185 -10.59 11.85 -22.62
CA ASP A 185 -11.98 11.73 -22.16
C ASP A 185 -12.62 10.46 -22.74
N THR A 186 -12.48 10.23 -24.04
CA THR A 186 -12.97 9.00 -24.70
C THR A 186 -12.30 7.74 -24.15
N SER A 187 -10.99 7.80 -23.86
CA SER A 187 -10.24 6.69 -23.27
C SER A 187 -10.71 6.35 -21.86
N SER A 188 -11.25 7.33 -21.15
CA SER A 188 -11.82 7.18 -19.81
C SER A 188 -13.15 6.42 -19.82
N ASP A 189 -13.76 6.21 -20.99
CA ASP A 189 -14.89 5.31 -21.15
C ASP A 189 -14.50 3.84 -21.39
N ASP A 190 -13.23 3.57 -21.71
CA ASP A 190 -12.67 2.25 -22.06
C ASP A 190 -12.04 1.53 -20.84
N LEU A 191 -12.82 1.37 -19.77
CA LEU A 191 -12.35 0.95 -18.43
C LEU A 191 -12.45 -0.56 -18.14
N ALA A 192 -12.37 -1.43 -19.15
CA ALA A 192 -12.51 -2.88 -18.93
C ALA A 192 -11.49 -3.44 -17.91
N ALA A 193 -10.21 -3.07 -18.05
CA ALA A 193 -9.17 -3.47 -17.10
C ALA A 193 -9.34 -2.83 -15.71
N TYR A 194 -9.99 -1.67 -15.60
CA TYR A 194 -10.13 -0.95 -14.33
C TYR A 194 -10.86 -1.78 -13.27
N GLN A 195 -11.93 -2.49 -13.66
CA GLN A 195 -12.68 -3.31 -12.70
C GLN A 195 -11.83 -4.47 -12.16
N MET A 196 -10.95 -5.05 -12.99
CA MET A 196 -10.03 -6.13 -12.59
C MET A 196 -8.82 -5.62 -11.80
N VAL A 197 -8.44 -4.35 -11.95
CA VAL A 197 -7.20 -3.82 -11.37
C VAL A 197 -7.21 -3.89 -9.86
N TYR A 198 -8.37 -3.72 -9.21
CA TYR A 198 -8.48 -3.81 -7.76
C TYR A 198 -8.02 -5.18 -7.24
N PHE A 199 -8.57 -6.26 -7.80
CA PHE A 199 -8.20 -7.63 -7.41
C PHE A 199 -6.72 -7.92 -7.70
N ILE A 200 -6.23 -7.52 -8.88
CA ILE A 200 -4.85 -7.76 -9.28
C ILE A 200 -3.89 -6.99 -8.37
N ALA A 201 -4.14 -5.71 -8.13
CA ALA A 201 -3.32 -4.86 -7.27
C ALA A 201 -3.29 -5.38 -5.83
N ASP A 202 -4.42 -5.78 -5.26
CA ASP A 202 -4.47 -6.34 -3.92
C ASP A 202 -3.62 -7.60 -3.79
N LEU A 203 -3.65 -8.47 -4.80
CA LEU A 203 -2.83 -9.69 -4.83
C LEU A 203 -1.35 -9.39 -5.07
N LEU A 204 -1.00 -8.41 -5.91
CA LEU A 204 0.38 -7.94 -6.07
C LEU A 204 0.92 -7.37 -4.76
N VAL A 205 0.13 -6.59 -4.02
CA VAL A 205 0.50 -6.12 -2.68
C VAL A 205 0.65 -7.30 -1.72
N ALA A 206 -0.25 -8.29 -1.78
CA ALA A 206 -0.14 -9.50 -0.97
C ALA A 206 1.16 -10.26 -1.28
N PHE A 207 1.54 -10.36 -2.55
CA PHE A 207 2.82 -10.91 -2.96
C PHE A 207 3.97 -10.10 -2.38
N LEU A 208 4.02 -8.78 -2.56
CA LEU A 208 5.09 -7.96 -2.00
C LEU A 208 5.27 -8.17 -0.49
N VAL A 209 4.17 -8.27 0.26
CA VAL A 209 4.20 -8.55 1.70
C VAL A 209 4.65 -10.00 2.00
N MET A 210 4.16 -10.98 1.24
CA MET A 210 4.52 -12.39 1.40
C MET A 210 5.99 -12.65 1.03
N TRP A 211 6.47 -12.12 -0.08
CA TRP A 211 7.83 -12.27 -0.58
C TRP A 211 8.85 -11.63 0.38
N ARG A 212 8.54 -10.45 0.91
CA ARG A 212 9.32 -9.84 2.00
C ARG A 212 9.39 -10.70 3.26
N THR A 213 8.36 -11.50 3.51
CA THR A 213 8.33 -12.46 4.63
C THR A 213 9.03 -13.77 4.28
N ALA A 214 8.96 -14.23 3.02
CA ALA A 214 9.35 -15.57 2.58
C ALA A 214 10.79 -15.67 2.07
N LEU A 215 11.32 -14.65 1.38
CA LEU A 215 12.72 -14.61 0.95
C LEU A 215 13.68 -14.24 2.08
N GLY A 216 13.17 -14.00 3.29
CA GLY A 216 13.92 -13.29 4.30
C GLY A 216 14.16 -11.85 3.88
N ASP A 217 14.84 -11.12 4.75
CA ASP A 217 15.19 -9.75 4.46
C ASP A 217 16.43 -9.75 3.56
N SER A 218 16.23 -9.79 2.24
CA SER A 218 17.30 -9.76 1.24
C SER A 218 18.19 -8.53 1.38
N LEU A 219 17.65 -7.44 1.92
CA LEU A 219 18.43 -6.27 2.30
C LEU A 219 19.29 -6.59 3.52
N THR A 220 18.73 -7.12 4.61
CA THR A 220 19.52 -7.60 5.76
C THR A 220 20.63 -8.57 5.32
N ASP A 221 20.32 -9.50 4.40
CA ASP A 221 21.26 -10.50 3.90
C ASP A 221 22.39 -9.87 3.07
N ALA A 222 22.06 -8.93 2.19
CA ALA A 222 23.05 -8.14 1.45
C ALA A 222 23.89 -7.25 2.38
N MET A 223 23.33 -6.80 3.50
CA MET A 223 23.99 -5.93 4.47
C MET A 223 24.77 -6.70 5.55
N ARG A 224 24.72 -8.05 5.59
CA ARG A 224 25.50 -8.86 6.57
C ARG A 224 26.99 -8.50 6.63
N PRO A 225 27.72 -8.29 5.51
CA PRO A 225 29.12 -7.88 5.56
C PRO A 225 29.33 -6.55 6.30
N ILE A 226 28.34 -5.64 6.24
CA ILE A 226 28.35 -4.35 6.95
C ILE A 226 28.10 -4.57 8.45
N TYR A 227 27.17 -5.48 8.82
CA TYR A 227 26.84 -5.74 10.22
C TYR A 227 27.94 -6.40 11.04
N TRP A 228 28.78 -7.22 10.40
CA TRP A 228 29.79 -8.00 11.11
C TRP A 228 31.12 -7.29 11.29
N ASN A 229 31.34 -6.15 10.61
CA ASN A 229 32.58 -5.40 10.70
C ASN A 229 32.30 -3.93 11.05
N GLN A 230 32.75 -3.50 12.23
CA GLN A 230 32.51 -2.14 12.74
C GLN A 230 33.18 -1.05 11.90
N ASP A 231 34.35 -1.31 11.30
CA ASP A 231 35.02 -0.32 10.44
C ASP A 231 34.22 -0.12 9.14
N VAL A 232 33.75 -1.22 8.55
CA VAL A 232 32.88 -1.18 7.35
C VAL A 232 31.58 -0.45 7.66
N MET A 233 30.98 -0.72 8.82
CA MET A 233 29.76 -0.05 9.27
C MET A 233 29.95 1.47 9.42
N VAL A 234 31.09 1.90 9.95
CA VAL A 234 31.43 3.32 10.10
C VAL A 234 31.63 3.97 8.72
N HIS A 235 32.39 3.34 7.82
CA HIS A 235 32.56 3.85 6.45
C HIS A 235 31.23 3.94 5.70
N PHE A 236 30.37 2.93 5.86
CA PHE A 236 29.03 2.93 5.29
C PHE A 236 28.17 4.07 5.85
N ALA A 237 28.21 4.31 7.16
CA ALA A 237 27.51 5.42 7.79
C ALA A 237 28.02 6.79 7.31
N HIS A 238 29.34 6.97 7.18
CA HIS A 238 29.94 8.19 6.64
C HIS A 238 29.61 8.42 5.16
N ALA A 239 29.40 7.35 4.39
CA ALA A 239 28.90 7.41 3.02
C ALA A 239 27.38 7.70 2.91
N GLY A 240 26.70 7.99 4.03
CA GLY A 240 25.27 8.29 4.05
C GLY A 240 24.37 7.06 4.21
N GLY A 241 24.93 5.88 4.49
CA GLY A 241 24.20 4.63 4.66
C GLY A 241 23.50 4.47 6.02
N LEU A 242 23.68 5.43 6.94
CA LEU A 242 23.10 5.36 8.29
C LEU A 242 21.57 5.14 8.29
N PRO A 243 20.75 5.82 7.45
CA PRO A 243 19.32 5.58 7.39
C PRO A 243 18.95 4.17 6.96
N ALA A 244 19.76 3.54 6.09
CA ALA A 244 19.53 2.17 5.64
C ALA A 244 19.71 1.18 6.79
N LEU A 245 20.71 1.38 7.67
CA LEU A 245 20.90 0.54 8.87
C LEU A 245 19.68 0.59 9.80
N PHE A 246 19.17 1.79 10.07
CA PHE A 246 17.99 1.97 10.93
C PHE A 246 16.70 1.55 10.25
N GLY A 247 16.59 1.78 8.94
CA GLY A 247 15.49 1.34 8.10
C GLY A 247 15.37 -0.18 8.16
N ASP A 248 16.47 -0.89 7.89
CA ASP A 248 16.52 -2.36 7.97
C ASP A 248 16.15 -2.83 9.39
N TRP A 249 16.69 -2.25 10.46
CA TRP A 249 16.26 -2.60 11.82
C TRP A 249 14.77 -2.33 12.11
N ALA A 250 14.18 -1.29 11.52
CA ALA A 250 12.76 -0.98 11.63
C ALA A 250 11.86 -1.98 10.90
N GLN A 251 12.36 -2.53 9.81
CA GLN A 251 11.56 -3.15 8.78
C GLN A 251 11.84 -4.64 8.59
N SER A 252 12.94 -5.14 9.13
CA SER A 252 13.44 -6.49 8.95
C SER A 252 12.65 -7.54 9.71
N VAL A 253 12.53 -8.72 9.08
CA VAL A 253 12.05 -9.94 9.75
C VAL A 253 13.09 -10.44 10.76
N ALA A 254 14.38 -10.14 10.54
CA ALA A 254 15.49 -10.44 11.43
C ALA A 254 15.84 -9.26 12.37
N LYS A 255 14.89 -8.34 12.59
CA LYS A 255 15.08 -7.13 13.40
C LYS A 255 15.69 -7.38 14.77
N ASP A 256 15.38 -8.49 15.44
CA ASP A 256 15.91 -8.84 16.77
C ASP A 256 17.22 -9.63 16.74
N GLY A 257 17.74 -9.93 15.55
CA GLY A 257 19.01 -10.64 15.33
C GLY A 257 20.15 -9.69 14.93
N ALA A 258 20.65 -9.87 13.70
CA ALA A 258 21.84 -9.16 13.21
C ALA A 258 21.64 -7.63 13.18
N CYS A 259 20.46 -7.15 12.76
CA CYS A 259 20.17 -5.72 12.64
C CYS A 259 20.21 -5.04 14.02
N LYS A 260 19.50 -5.58 15.02
CA LYS A 260 19.53 -5.05 16.39
C LYS A 260 20.93 -5.09 16.97
N LYS A 261 21.69 -6.18 16.78
CA LYS A 261 23.08 -6.27 17.26
C LYS A 261 23.97 -5.21 16.60
N ALA A 262 23.83 -4.99 15.29
CA ALA A 262 24.58 -3.97 14.57
C ALA A 262 24.25 -2.57 15.11
N ILE A 263 22.96 -2.25 15.28
CA ILE A 263 22.54 -0.99 15.90
C ILE A 263 23.04 -0.88 17.33
N GLU A 264 22.94 -1.93 18.15
CA GLU A 264 23.39 -1.99 19.54
C GLU A 264 24.90 -1.78 19.69
N THR A 265 25.68 -2.20 18.71
CA THR A 265 27.15 -2.10 18.71
C THR A 265 27.69 -0.99 17.80
N LEU A 266 26.81 -0.18 17.19
CA LEU A 266 27.18 0.91 16.29
C LEU A 266 28.14 1.88 17.00
N PRO A 267 29.39 2.04 16.52
CA PRO A 267 30.35 2.93 17.16
C PRO A 267 29.91 4.39 17.13
N SER A 268 30.20 5.16 18.18
CA SER A 268 29.85 6.58 18.25
C SER A 268 30.44 7.42 17.10
N ARG A 269 31.59 7.02 16.53
CA ARG A 269 32.16 7.69 15.34
C ARG A 269 31.34 7.51 14.06
N ALA A 270 30.46 6.51 13.98
CA ALA A 270 29.57 6.33 12.83
C ALA A 270 28.56 7.49 12.68
N TRP A 271 28.31 8.21 13.78
CA TRP A 271 27.46 9.41 13.81
C TRP A 271 28.18 10.68 13.39
N GLU A 272 29.45 10.61 13.00
CA GLU A 272 30.15 11.76 12.43
C GLU A 272 29.71 11.96 10.97
N CYS A 273 29.88 13.18 10.46
CA CYS A 273 29.66 13.53 9.05
C CYS A 273 28.24 13.30 8.48
N GLN A 274 27.21 13.14 9.32
CA GLN A 274 25.84 12.96 8.84
C GLN A 274 25.24 14.25 8.27
N THR A 275 24.62 14.10 7.10
CA THR A 275 23.83 15.15 6.46
C THR A 275 22.46 15.27 7.10
N GLU A 276 21.80 16.41 6.87
CA GLU A 276 20.41 16.60 7.30
C GLU A 276 19.47 15.52 6.78
N THR A 277 19.57 15.17 5.49
CA THR A 277 18.76 14.12 4.86
C THR A 277 18.98 12.77 5.52
N SER A 278 20.23 12.44 5.87
CA SER A 278 20.55 11.22 6.61
C SER A 278 19.83 11.21 7.97
N LEU A 279 19.96 12.29 8.75
CA LEU A 279 19.34 12.39 10.07
C LEU A 279 17.81 12.32 10.00
N GLN A 280 17.18 12.93 8.99
CA GLN A 280 15.74 12.78 8.75
C GLN A 280 15.36 11.34 8.41
N GLY A 281 16.14 10.67 7.56
CA GLY A 281 15.93 9.26 7.23
C GLY A 281 16.00 8.35 8.46
N VAL A 282 16.93 8.61 9.37
CA VAL A 282 17.01 7.90 10.67
C VAL A 282 15.75 8.14 11.51
N LEU A 283 15.29 9.38 11.63
CA LEU A 283 14.07 9.70 12.39
C LEU A 283 12.82 9.05 11.79
N SER A 284 12.70 9.02 10.47
CA SER A 284 11.62 8.30 9.77
C SER A 284 11.66 6.80 10.06
N ALA A 285 12.84 6.17 10.01
CA ALA A 285 12.99 4.76 10.34
C ALA A 285 12.61 4.46 11.80
N LEU A 286 12.98 5.35 12.73
CA LEU A 286 12.61 5.24 14.14
C LEU A 286 11.09 5.38 14.36
N ILE A 287 10.41 6.25 13.61
CA ILE A 287 8.94 6.34 13.60
C ILE A 287 8.34 5.03 13.09
N SER A 288 8.79 4.53 11.94
CA SER A 288 8.31 3.25 11.40
C SER A 288 8.53 2.10 12.37
N LYS A 289 9.64 2.08 13.13
CA LYS A 289 9.88 1.08 14.17
C LYS A 289 8.78 1.08 15.23
N VAL A 290 8.34 2.26 15.67
CA VAL A 290 7.27 2.41 16.68
C VAL A 290 5.92 2.03 16.09
N GLU A 291 5.66 2.36 14.83
CA GLU A 291 4.42 1.99 14.14
C GLU A 291 4.29 0.48 13.95
N VAL A 292 5.41 -0.21 13.67
CA VAL A 292 5.44 -1.67 13.47
C VAL A 292 5.48 -2.44 14.80
N ASP A 293 6.31 -2.03 15.75
CA ASP A 293 6.57 -2.80 16.99
C ASP A 293 5.78 -2.28 18.22
N GLY A 294 5.09 -1.16 18.07
CA GLY A 294 4.33 -0.50 19.12
C GLY A 294 5.16 0.42 20.02
N ASP A 295 4.47 1.18 20.88
CA ASP A 295 5.06 2.24 21.72
C ASP A 295 6.18 1.74 22.67
N ASP A 296 6.19 0.45 23.01
CA ASP A 296 7.15 -0.12 23.94
C ASP A 296 8.58 -0.04 23.43
N VAL A 297 8.79 -0.10 22.12
CA VAL A 297 10.12 -0.03 21.51
C VAL A 297 10.76 1.34 21.71
N ALA A 298 9.96 2.41 21.76
CA ALA A 298 10.43 3.78 21.97
C ALA A 298 11.04 3.96 23.37
N ALA A 299 10.66 3.12 24.34
CA ALA A 299 11.13 3.19 25.73
C ALA A 299 12.29 2.21 26.02
N THR A 300 13.07 1.84 25.01
CA THR A 300 14.22 0.93 25.15
C THR A 300 15.57 1.69 25.25
N PRO A 301 16.61 1.11 25.89
CA PRO A 301 17.93 1.73 25.97
C PRO A 301 18.56 2.02 24.61
N VAL A 302 18.33 1.14 23.63
CA VAL A 302 18.82 1.31 22.25
C VAL A 302 18.24 2.56 21.62
N TYR A 303 16.91 2.72 21.69
CA TYR A 303 16.20 3.88 21.15
C TYR A 303 16.68 5.18 21.82
N ALA A 304 16.84 5.17 23.15
CA ALA A 304 17.34 6.32 23.90
C ALA A 304 18.76 6.71 23.51
N ARG A 305 19.64 5.73 23.30
CA ARG A 305 21.03 5.99 22.88
C ARG A 305 21.08 6.60 21.48
N ILE A 306 20.29 6.10 20.54
CA ILE A 306 20.23 6.64 19.16
C ILE A 306 19.87 8.12 19.17
N LEU A 307 18.80 8.48 19.89
CA LEU A 307 18.36 9.87 20.01
C LEU A 307 19.39 10.75 20.73
N HIS A 308 20.08 10.21 21.73
CA HIS A 308 21.16 10.91 22.42
C HIS A 308 22.38 11.15 21.51
N GLU A 309 22.77 10.19 20.68
CA GLU A 309 23.88 10.34 19.72
C GLU A 309 23.55 11.43 18.68
N MET A 310 22.30 11.49 18.22
CA MET A 310 21.83 12.58 17.35
C MET A 310 21.87 13.93 18.05
N TYR A 311 21.28 14.03 19.26
CA TYR A 311 21.19 15.30 19.98
C TYR A 311 22.55 15.84 20.40
N SER A 312 23.44 14.98 20.90
CA SER A 312 24.76 15.40 21.40
C SER A 312 25.67 15.99 20.32
N ARG A 313 25.48 15.60 19.04
CA ARG A 313 26.26 16.12 17.91
C ARG A 313 25.58 17.24 17.15
N TYR A 314 24.27 17.12 16.93
CA TYR A 314 23.52 17.97 16.00
C TYR A 314 22.53 18.90 16.69
N GLY A 315 22.43 18.83 18.03
CA GLY A 315 21.53 19.65 18.82
C GLY A 315 20.07 19.40 18.49
N LEU A 316 19.27 20.46 18.54
CA LEU A 316 17.82 20.41 18.32
C LEU A 316 17.40 20.33 16.85
N GLY A 317 18.28 20.70 15.91
CA GLY A 317 17.94 20.86 14.50
C GLY A 317 17.25 19.64 13.87
N PRO A 318 17.77 18.41 14.04
CA PRO A 318 17.12 17.21 13.51
C PRO A 318 15.72 16.97 14.09
N PHE A 319 15.51 17.25 15.38
CA PHE A 319 14.23 17.02 16.05
C PHE A 319 13.18 18.04 15.65
N GLU A 320 13.59 19.29 15.44
CA GLU A 320 12.70 20.33 14.92
C GLU A 320 12.15 19.95 13.55
N LYS A 321 13.04 19.62 12.62
CA LYS A 321 12.65 19.22 11.26
C LYS A 321 11.90 17.90 11.25
N GLY A 322 12.32 16.95 12.09
CA GLY A 322 11.67 15.66 12.23
C GLY A 322 10.30 15.71 12.90
N SER A 323 9.95 16.81 13.57
CA SER A 323 8.68 16.95 14.29
C SER A 323 7.44 16.93 13.39
N THR A 324 7.63 17.10 12.09
CA THR A 324 6.58 17.09 11.06
C THR A 324 6.53 15.79 10.24
N LEU A 325 7.40 14.81 10.53
CA LEU A 325 7.50 13.57 9.75
C LEU A 325 6.31 12.62 9.92
N SER A 326 5.57 12.71 11.03
CA SER A 326 4.41 11.86 11.28
C SER A 326 3.36 12.58 12.12
N SER A 327 2.12 12.56 11.65
CA SER A 327 0.93 13.01 12.38
C SER A 327 0.42 11.94 13.35
N ASP A 328 0.66 10.67 13.06
CA ASP A 328 0.18 9.54 13.87
C ASP A 328 1.08 9.28 15.07
N THR A 329 2.39 9.47 14.90
CA THR A 329 3.41 9.27 15.93
C THR A 329 4.04 10.61 16.32
N ILE A 330 3.42 11.32 17.26
CA ILE A 330 3.92 12.63 17.76
C ILE A 330 5.23 12.54 18.58
N LEU A 331 5.94 11.41 18.54
CA LEU A 331 7.12 11.14 19.37
C LEU A 331 8.21 12.18 19.15
N ILE A 332 8.58 12.44 17.89
CA ILE A 332 9.66 13.38 17.57
C ILE A 332 9.26 14.81 17.96
N TYR A 333 8.01 15.19 17.71
CA TYR A 333 7.45 16.46 18.19
C TYR A 333 7.51 16.59 19.72
N PHE A 334 7.11 15.54 20.45
CA PHE A 334 7.17 15.51 21.91
C PHE A 334 8.61 15.69 22.40
N LEU A 335 9.57 15.01 21.78
CA LEU A 335 10.99 15.14 22.10
C LEU A 335 11.49 16.56 21.85
N TYR A 336 11.24 17.11 20.66
CA TYR A 336 11.62 18.49 20.30
C TYR A 336 11.09 19.50 21.33
N ARG A 337 9.79 19.45 21.65
CA ARG A 337 9.18 20.36 22.65
C ARG A 337 9.80 20.21 24.04
N ARG A 338 10.10 18.99 24.48
CA ARG A 338 10.63 18.76 25.84
C ARG A 338 12.09 19.16 25.96
N ILE A 339 12.90 18.86 24.95
CA ILE A 339 14.32 19.19 24.92
C ILE A 339 14.49 20.71 24.76
N SER A 340 13.73 21.37 23.88
CA SER A 340 13.78 22.84 23.71
C SER A 340 13.44 23.61 24.98
N CYS A 341 12.51 23.11 25.80
CA CYS A 341 12.22 23.74 27.10
C CYS A 341 13.32 23.54 28.15
N LYS A 342 14.15 22.49 28.04
CA LYS A 342 15.16 22.12 29.04
C LYS A 342 16.43 21.53 28.41
N PRO A 343 17.19 22.32 27.62
CA PRO A 343 18.29 21.80 26.78
C PRO A 343 19.43 21.17 27.58
N GLY A 344 19.67 21.60 28.83
CA GLY A 344 20.70 21.03 29.71
C GLY A 344 20.30 19.76 30.47
N THR A 345 19.04 19.33 30.41
CA THR A 345 18.58 18.14 31.17
C THR A 345 18.90 16.82 30.47
N TYR A 346 19.02 16.84 29.14
CA TYR A 346 19.08 15.63 28.31
C TYR A 346 20.48 15.35 27.79
N THR A 347 21.48 15.37 28.68
CA THR A 347 22.90 15.20 28.31
C THR A 347 23.36 13.74 28.29
N THR A 348 22.53 12.80 28.74
CA THR A 348 22.87 11.37 28.81
C THR A 348 21.79 10.49 28.18
N PRO A 349 22.13 9.28 27.72
CA PRO A 349 21.13 8.30 27.25
C PRO A 349 20.07 7.98 28.30
N GLY A 350 20.44 7.95 29.59
CA GLY A 350 19.50 7.70 30.69
C GLY A 350 18.45 8.80 30.86
N ALA A 351 18.82 10.06 30.60
CA ALA A 351 17.88 11.17 30.60
C ALA A 351 16.88 11.07 29.44
N PHE A 352 17.34 10.66 28.25
CA PHE A 352 16.48 10.35 27.11
C PHE A 352 15.54 9.18 27.42
N LEU A 353 16.04 8.10 28.00
CA LEU A 353 15.21 6.95 28.38
C LEU A 353 14.10 7.35 29.36
N THR A 354 14.42 8.20 30.34
CA THR A 354 13.43 8.73 31.27
C THR A 354 12.37 9.58 30.57
N LEU A 355 12.77 10.37 29.57
CA LEU A 355 11.85 11.15 28.74
C LEU A 355 10.93 10.26 27.89
N LEU A 356 11.47 9.21 27.29
CA LEU A 356 10.72 8.26 26.45
C LEU A 356 9.72 7.45 27.29
N LYS A 357 10.07 7.07 28.52
CA LYS A 357 9.12 6.47 29.47
C LYS A 357 7.96 7.41 29.80
N LYS A 358 8.20 8.73 29.87
CA LYS A 358 7.12 9.71 30.04
C LYS A 358 6.22 9.78 28.79
N TYR A 359 6.80 9.68 27.60
CA TYR A 359 6.04 9.63 26.35
C TYR A 359 5.05 8.45 26.33
N LYS A 360 5.48 7.26 26.76
CA LYS A 360 4.61 6.06 26.84
C LYS A 360 3.35 6.29 27.68
N ASN A 361 3.46 7.13 28.71
CA ASN A 361 2.34 7.45 29.60
C ASN A 361 1.42 8.57 29.06
N VAL A 362 1.71 9.14 27.89
CA VAL A 362 0.84 10.14 27.26
C VAL A 362 -0.41 9.44 26.70
N PRO A 363 -1.63 9.80 27.14
CA PRO A 363 -2.85 9.18 26.66
C PRO A 363 -2.98 9.23 25.14
N ARG A 364 -3.46 8.14 24.52
CA ARG A 364 -3.61 8.05 23.06
C ARG A 364 -4.50 9.16 22.48
N ALA A 365 -5.54 9.57 23.21
CA ALA A 365 -6.40 10.69 22.83
C ALA A 365 -5.62 12.02 22.74
N THR A 366 -4.74 12.28 23.71
CA THR A 366 -3.85 13.44 23.70
C THR A 366 -2.89 13.37 22.53
N ARG A 367 -2.30 12.19 22.26
CA ARG A 367 -1.41 11.99 21.10
C ARG A 367 -2.11 12.30 19.78
N ARG A 368 -3.30 11.74 19.55
CA ARG A 368 -4.12 12.03 18.37
C ARG A 368 -4.43 13.52 18.23
N ARG A 369 -4.89 14.17 19.30
CA ARG A 369 -5.20 15.61 19.27
C ARG A 369 -4.00 16.46 18.87
N HIS A 370 -2.81 16.14 19.39
CA HIS A 370 -1.57 16.82 19.00
C HIS A 370 -1.17 16.50 17.55
N GLY A 371 -1.40 15.27 17.07
CA GLY A 371 -1.22 14.91 15.67
C GLY A 371 -2.02 15.81 14.72
N TRP A 372 -3.30 16.03 15.04
CA TRP A 372 -4.16 16.96 14.29
C TRP A 372 -3.66 18.42 14.32
N MET A 373 -3.13 18.89 15.45
CA MET A 373 -2.59 20.24 15.55
C MET A 373 -1.31 20.43 14.73
N ILE A 374 -0.47 19.39 14.63
CA ILE A 374 0.75 19.43 13.80
C ILE A 374 0.37 19.58 12.31
N LEU A 375 -0.70 18.92 11.85
CA LEU A 375 -1.22 19.07 10.48
C LEU A 375 -1.65 20.51 10.18
N SER A 376 -2.34 21.16 11.13
CA SER A 376 -2.80 22.55 10.96
C SER A 376 -1.67 23.59 10.91
N ILE A 377 -0.50 23.28 11.48
CA ILE A 377 0.66 24.17 11.49
C ILE A 377 1.54 23.94 10.25
N SER A 378 1.50 22.75 9.64
CA SER A 378 2.30 22.43 8.46
C SER A 378 1.84 23.08 7.15
N GLY A 379 0.69 23.76 7.12
CA GLY A 379 0.20 24.47 5.93
C GLY A 379 0.12 23.60 4.66
N ARG A 380 -0.08 22.29 4.82
CA ARG A 380 -0.28 21.32 3.75
C ARG A 380 -1.74 20.93 3.67
#